data_AF-A0A1H9G792-F1
#
_entry.id   AF-A0A1H9G792-F1
#
_cell.length_a   1.000
_cell.length_b   1.000
_cell.length_c   1.000
_cell.angle_alpha   90.00
_cell.angle_beta   90.00
_cell.angle_gamma   90.00
#
_symmetry.space_group_name_H-M   'P 1'
#
loop_
_entity.id
_entity.type
_entity.pdbx_description
1 polymer ?
#
loop_
_entity_poly.entity_id
_entity_poly.type
_entity_poly.pdbx_seq_one_letter_code
_entity_poly.pdbx_strand_id
1 'polypeptide(L)'
;MAASLFSSYGHAVDVNTGDSVFYGHNNDAGNGNQTLKQHPTYERQTNLRYDFTRTQNMAIGYALYTGGRQHLDGDYNQTKTASQQARIEYHQLFVGHFK
;
A
#
# COMPACT_ATOMS: atom_id res chain seq x y z
N MET A 1 4.58 6.37 -8.83
CA MET A 1 5.64 5.79 -9.71
C MET A 1 6.49 4.87 -8.85
N ALA A 2 6.52 3.57 -9.16
CA ALA A 2 7.40 2.61 -8.50
C ALA A 2 8.79 2.70 -9.14
N ALA A 3 9.82 3.07 -8.37
CA ALA A 3 11.19 3.08 -8.85
C ALA A 3 11.81 1.68 -8.61
N SER A 4 11.76 0.80 -9.62
CA SER A 4 12.50 -0.46 -9.58
C SER A 4 13.96 -0.20 -9.98
N LEU A 5 14.90 -0.39 -9.05
CA LEU A 5 16.33 -0.34 -9.36
C LEU A 5 16.77 -1.67 -9.98
N PHE A 6 17.46 -1.59 -11.13
CA PHE A 6 17.86 -2.71 -11.99
C PHE A 6 18.50 -3.90 -11.25
N SER A 7 18.07 -5.13 -11.58
CA SER A 7 18.64 -6.40 -11.09
C SER A 7 19.48 -7.08 -12.19
N SER A 8 20.78 -7.22 -11.95
CA SER A 8 21.65 -8.19 -12.61
C SER A 8 22.25 -9.08 -11.53
N TYR A 9 21.75 -10.32 -11.36
CA TYR A 9 22.17 -11.28 -10.32
C TYR A 9 22.56 -10.59 -9.00
N GLY A 10 21.57 -10.12 -8.26
CA GLY A 10 21.81 -9.37 -7.05
C GLY A 10 20.52 -9.10 -6.32
N HIS A 11 20.64 -8.89 -5.02
CA HIS A 11 19.56 -8.47 -4.13
C HIS A 11 18.90 -7.20 -4.70
N ALA A 12 17.57 -7.20 -4.83
CA ALA A 12 16.81 -6.05 -5.30
C ALA A 12 15.94 -5.52 -4.14
N VAL A 13 16.08 -4.23 -3.84
CA VAL A 13 15.24 -3.56 -2.85
C VAL A 13 14.33 -2.60 -3.60
N ASP A 14 13.03 -2.89 -3.60
CA ASP A 14 12.01 -2.03 -4.16
C ASP A 14 11.36 -1.22 -3.02
N VAL A 15 11.82 0.00 -2.81
CA VAL A 15 11.11 0.94 -1.93
C VAL A 15 9.94 1.50 -2.72
N ASN A 16 8.79 0.81 -2.65
CA ASN A 16 7.62 1.23 -3.39
C ASN A 16 6.75 2.19 -2.57
N THR A 17 6.68 3.44 -3.05
CA THR A 17 5.58 4.40 -2.87
C THR A 17 5.17 4.80 -1.45
N GLY A 18 5.27 6.12 -1.19
CA GLY A 18 4.53 6.81 -0.15
C GLY A 18 3.48 7.68 -0.81
N ASP A 19 2.20 7.38 -0.58
CA ASP A 19 1.07 8.10 -1.17
C ASP A 19 0.28 8.82 -0.07
N SER A 20 -0.25 10.00 -0.42
CA SER A 20 -1.07 10.82 0.48
C SER A 20 -2.38 11.14 -0.21
N VAL A 21 -3.50 10.77 0.42
CA VAL A 21 -4.84 11.09 -0.10
C VAL A 21 -5.46 12.20 0.72
N PHE A 22 -5.86 13.27 0.03
CA PHE A 22 -6.56 14.41 0.62
C PHE A 22 -8.05 14.28 0.33
N TYR A 23 -8.87 14.58 1.33
CA TYR A 23 -10.32 14.50 1.22
C TYR A 23 -10.92 15.89 1.29
N GLY A 24 -11.85 16.19 0.37
CA GLY A 24 -12.66 17.39 0.44
C GLY A 24 -13.68 17.32 1.57
N HIS A 25 -14.26 18.47 1.90
CA HIS A 25 -15.36 18.55 2.86
C HIS A 25 -16.65 18.08 2.20
N ASN A 26 -17.37 17.16 2.84
CA ASN A 26 -18.71 16.78 2.42
C ASN A 26 -19.73 17.38 3.39
N ASN A 27 -20.51 18.37 2.95
CA ASN A 27 -21.46 19.09 3.79
C ASN A 27 -22.86 18.45 3.85
N ASP A 28 -23.09 17.37 3.09
CA ASP A 28 -24.37 16.66 2.98
C ASP A 28 -24.30 15.24 3.57
N ALA A 29 -23.45 15.02 4.58
CA ALA A 29 -23.32 13.71 5.23
C ALA A 29 -24.46 13.43 6.24
N GLY A 30 -24.63 12.16 6.61
CA GLY A 30 -25.67 11.73 7.55
C GLY A 30 -27.07 11.84 6.95
N ASN A 31 -27.94 12.65 7.57
CA ASN A 31 -29.30 12.92 7.08
C ASN A 31 -29.37 14.14 6.12
N GLY A 32 -28.24 14.58 5.57
CA GLY A 32 -28.16 15.69 4.59
C GLY A 32 -27.92 17.07 5.18
N ASN A 33 -27.52 17.18 6.45
CA ASN A 33 -27.26 18.45 7.13
C ASN A 33 -25.92 18.50 7.88
N GLN A 34 -25.09 17.47 7.75
CA GLN A 34 -23.90 17.30 8.59
C GLN A 34 -22.61 17.38 7.75
N THR A 35 -21.59 18.02 8.29
CA THR A 35 -20.29 18.16 7.63
C THR A 35 -19.36 17.01 8.01
N LEU A 36 -19.10 16.10 7.06
CA LEU A 36 -18.06 15.09 7.16
C LEU A 36 -16.71 15.68 6.72
N LYS A 37 -15.75 15.67 7.65
CA LYS A 37 -14.34 16.00 7.40
C LYS A 37 -13.49 14.75 7.61
N GLN A 38 -12.63 14.43 6.65
CA GLN A 38 -11.70 13.32 6.76
C GLN A 38 -10.27 13.84 6.67
N HIS A 39 -9.47 13.51 7.68
CA HIS A 39 -8.04 13.85 7.65
C HIS A 39 -7.31 13.03 6.58
N PRO A 40 -6.18 13.54 6.06
CA PRO A 40 -5.39 12.81 5.08
C PRO A 40 -5.06 11.40 5.54
N THR A 41 -5.06 10.46 4.60
CA THR A 41 -4.53 9.11 4.80
C THR A 41 -3.15 9.05 4.19
N TYR A 42 -2.26 8.33 4.86
CA TYR A 42 -0.91 8.06 4.41
C TYR A 42 -0.76 6.58 4.20
N GLU A 43 -0.24 6.23 3.04
CA GLU A 43 0.15 4.87 2.68
C GLU A 43 1.66 4.82 2.54
N ARG A 44 2.27 3.77 3.10
CA ARG A 44 3.68 3.47 2.90
C ARG A 44 3.84 1.99 2.64
N GLN A 45 4.44 1.64 1.51
CA GLN A 45 4.79 0.26 1.21
C GLN A 45 6.32 0.11 1.11
N THR A 46 6.80 -1.10 1.36
CA THR A 46 8.19 -1.48 1.13
C THR A 46 8.21 -2.93 0.71
N ASN A 47 8.99 -3.26 -0.32
CA ASN A 47 9.11 -4.62 -0.82
C ASN A 47 10.58 -5.01 -0.97
N LEU A 48 10.97 -6.09 -0.32
CA LEU A 48 12.30 -6.68 -0.46
C LEU A 48 12.18 -7.89 -1.39
N ARG A 49 12.98 -7.94 -2.44
CA ARG A 49 12.99 -9.07 -3.37
C ARG A 49 14.38 -9.70 -3.46
N TYR A 50 14.39 -11.02 -3.50
CA TYR A 50 15.59 -11.81 -3.70
C TYR A 50 15.42 -12.75 -4.88
N ASP A 51 16.26 -12.58 -5.90
CA ASP A 51 16.33 -13.45 -7.06
C ASP A 51 17.37 -14.56 -6.81
N PHE A 52 16.91 -15.79 -6.54
CA PHE A 52 17.80 -16.95 -6.38
C PHE A 52 18.43 -17.35 -7.71
N THR A 53 17.62 -17.33 -8.77
CA THR A 53 18.02 -17.59 -10.15
C THR A 53 17.19 -16.72 -11.09
N ARG A 54 17.47 -16.75 -12.41
CA ARG A 54 16.62 -16.05 -13.40
C ARG A 54 15.17 -16.55 -13.44
N THR A 55 14.89 -17.74 -12.89
CA THR A 55 13.56 -18.36 -12.90
C THR A 55 12.93 -18.49 -11.51
N GLN A 56 13.68 -18.17 -10.45
CA GLN A 56 13.25 -18.30 -9.05
C GLN A 56 13.49 -17.02 -8.30
N ASN A 57 12.45 -16.45 -7.71
CA ASN A 57 12.57 -15.31 -6.82
C ASN A 57 11.58 -15.40 -5.66
N MET A 58 11.91 -14.68 -4.59
CA MET A 58 11.06 -14.50 -3.42
C MET A 58 10.98 -13.03 -3.09
N ALA A 59 9.82 -12.57 -2.65
CA ALA A 59 9.64 -11.21 -2.16
C ALA A 59 8.93 -11.20 -0.81
N ILE A 60 9.27 -10.21 0.01
CA ILE A 60 8.63 -9.91 1.28
C ILE A 60 8.22 -8.44 1.23
N GLY A 61 6.92 -8.20 1.33
CA GLY A 61 6.33 -6.88 1.31
C GLY A 61 5.73 -6.51 2.66
N TYR A 62 5.80 -5.23 3.00
CA TYR A 62 5.09 -4.67 4.13
C TYR A 62 4.41 -3.35 3.74
N ALA A 63 3.15 -3.20 4.13
CA ALA A 63 2.34 -2.01 3.86
C ALA A 63 1.71 -1.48 5.15
N LEU A 64 1.74 -0.16 5.29
CA LEU A 64 1.19 0.59 6.40
C LEU A 64 0.20 1.63 5.88
N TYR A 65 -0.99 1.64 6.47
CA TYR A 65 -2.03 2.63 6.23
C TYR A 65 -2.36 3.33 7.54
N THR A 66 -2.23 4.65 7.57
CA THR A 66 -2.48 5.46 8.79
C THR A 66 -3.22 6.75 8.45
N GLY A 67 -3.84 7.38 9.45
CA GLY A 67 -4.58 8.63 9.30
C GLY A 67 -6.08 8.40 9.11
N GLY A 68 -6.70 9.18 8.21
CA GLY A 68 -8.11 8.97 7.85
C GLY A 68 -9.10 9.20 8.99
N ARG A 69 -8.75 9.98 10.02
CA ARG A 69 -9.68 10.27 11.12
C ARG A 69 -10.88 11.05 10.59
N GLN A 70 -12.06 10.46 10.71
CA GLN A 70 -13.31 11.08 10.28
C GLN A 70 -13.95 11.84 11.43
N HIS A 71 -14.44 13.05 11.13
CA HIS A 71 -15.21 13.88 12.01
C HIS A 71 -16.54 14.23 11.34
N LEU A 72 -17.63 14.16 12.09
CA LEU A 72 -18.97 14.58 11.68
C LEU A 72 -19.35 15.79 12.53
N ASP A 73 -19.61 16.93 11.92
CA ASP A 73 -19.89 18.21 12.60
C ASP A 73 -18.79 18.67 13.60
N GLY A 74 -17.57 18.15 13.42
CA GLY A 74 -16.45 18.40 14.32
C GLY A 74 -16.23 17.32 15.38
N ASP A 75 -17.19 16.42 15.59
CA ASP A 75 -17.08 15.32 16.53
C ASP A 75 -16.41 14.11 15.87
N TYR A 76 -15.45 13.50 16.58
CA TYR A 76 -14.74 12.33 16.08
C TYR A 76 -15.67 11.12 15.97
N ASN A 77 -15.92 10.64 14.75
CA ASN A 77 -16.87 9.57 14.45
C ASN A 77 -16.27 8.16 14.68
N GLN A 78 -15.32 8.02 15.62
CA GLN A 78 -14.64 6.76 15.99
C GLN A 78 -13.93 6.02 14.84
N THR A 79 -13.91 6.58 13.64
CA THR A 79 -13.41 5.93 12.43
C THR A 79 -12.04 6.50 12.09
N LYS A 80 -11.03 5.62 12.05
CA LYS A 80 -9.66 5.91 11.63
C LYS A 80 -9.14 4.81 10.73
N THR A 81 -8.29 5.18 9.78
CA THR A 81 -7.54 4.22 8.98
C THR A 81 -6.30 3.80 9.76
N ALA A 82 -6.25 2.52 10.15
CA ALA A 82 -5.07 1.88 10.70
C ALA A 82 -5.04 0.44 10.20
N SER A 83 -4.17 0.16 9.22
CA SER A 83 -4.01 -1.19 8.67
C SER A 83 -2.54 -1.47 8.45
N GLN A 84 -2.15 -2.72 8.73
CA GLN A 84 -0.82 -3.24 8.49
C GLN A 84 -0.96 -4.54 7.74
N GLN A 85 -0.20 -4.71 6.66
CA GLN A 85 -0.25 -5.91 5.85
C GLN A 85 1.17 -6.38 5.58
N ALA A 86 1.44 -7.64 5.90
CA ALA A 86 2.65 -8.33 5.51
C ALA A 86 2.33 -9.30 4.37
N ARG A 87 3.22 -9.39 3.39
CA ARG A 87 3.09 -10.28 2.25
C ARG A 87 4.37 -11.03 2.01
N ILE A 88 4.26 -12.31 1.67
CA ILE A 88 5.36 -13.14 1.22
C ILE A 88 4.95 -13.73 -0.12
N GLU A 89 5.81 -13.61 -1.11
CA GLU A 89 5.59 -14.10 -2.48
C GLU A 89 6.77 -14.98 -2.89
N TYR A 90 6.50 -16.10 -3.57
CA TYR A 90 7.51 -16.97 -4.17
C TYR A 90 7.12 -17.26 -5.62
N HIS A 91 8.02 -16.97 -6.55
CA HIS A 91 7.80 -17.18 -7.97
C HIS A 91 8.76 -18.22 -8.52
N GLN A 92 8.21 -19.20 -9.22
CA GLN A 92 8.94 -20.21 -9.98
C GLN A 92 8.45 -20.21 -11.41
N LEU A 93 9.33 -19.87 -12.35
CA LEU A 93 9.08 -20.07 -13.77
C LEU A 93 9.43 -21.52 -14.13
N PHE A 94 8.50 -22.23 -14.76
CA PHE A 94 8.75 -23.54 -15.35
C PHE A 94 8.91 -23.36 -16.86
N VAL A 95 10.10 -23.63 -17.38
CA VAL A 95 10.34 -23.68 -18.82
C VAL A 95 10.06 -25.11 -19.27
N GLY A 96 8.84 -25.35 -19.76
CA GLY A 96 8.47 -26.62 -20.36
C GLY A 96 9.09 -26.74 -21.75
N HIS A 97 9.97 -27.73 -21.95
CA HIS A 97 10.26 -28.23 -23.29
C HIS A 97 9.06 -29.07 -23.74
N PHE A 98 8.13 -28.45 -24.45
CA PHE A 98 7.10 -29.19 -25.19
C PHE A 98 7.80 -29.90 -26.36
N LYS A 99 7.73 -31.23 -26.38
CA LYS A 99 8.14 -32.07 -27.51
C LYS A 99 7.00 -32.22 -28.49
#